data_AF-A0AAN8JWT8-F1
#
_entry.id   AF-A0AAN8JWT8-F1
#
_cell.length_a   1.000
_cell.length_b   1.000
_cell.length_c   1.000
_cell.angle_alpha   90.00
_cell.angle_beta   90.00
_cell.angle_gamma   90.00
#
_symmetry.space_group_name_H-M   'P 1'
#
loop_
_entity.id
_entity.type
_entity.pdbx_description
1 polymer ?
#
loop_
_entity_poly.entity_id
_entity_poly.type
_entity_poly.pdbx_seq_one_letter_code
_entity_poly.pdbx_strand_id
1 'polypeptide(L)'
;MLSSETPDQTPGLQIPQLHSPFTVTESNDNVKSEIRSRDFKIGFTPVNAVKFRDALFGYDESEINFIFEGFMNGFPLNITLENIRPYTNNLKSALELPDIVQLKLDKELKAGRIAGPFDEFPC
;
A
#
# COMPACT_ATOMS: atom_id res chain seq x y z
N MET A 1 49.31 -6.24 -38.04
CA MET A 1 49.46 -5.98 -36.58
C MET A 1 48.76 -4.65 -36.34
N LEU A 2 47.72 -4.49 -35.54
CA LEU A 2 47.18 -5.28 -34.45
C LEU A 2 45.67 -4.96 -34.41
N SER A 3 44.81 -5.98 -34.43
CA SER A 3 43.38 -5.81 -34.12
C SER A 3 43.24 -5.51 -32.62
N SER A 4 42.46 -4.50 -32.24
CA SER A 4 42.09 -4.26 -30.85
C SER A 4 40.58 -4.35 -30.70
N GLU A 5 40.12 -5.45 -30.10
CA GLU A 5 38.75 -5.69 -29.65
C GLU A 5 38.45 -4.91 -28.37
N THR A 6 37.31 -4.20 -28.39
CA THR A 6 36.31 -3.84 -27.35
C THR A 6 36.71 -3.47 -25.91
N PRO A 7 35.90 -2.61 -25.25
CA PRO A 7 34.94 -3.23 -24.34
C PRO A 7 33.50 -2.83 -24.62
N ASP A 8 32.68 -3.88 -24.62
CA ASP A 8 31.23 -3.93 -24.63
C ASP A 8 30.62 -2.96 -23.60
N GLN A 9 29.86 -1.98 -24.09
CA GLN A 9 29.06 -1.11 -23.24
C GLN A 9 27.75 -1.83 -22.93
N THR A 10 27.73 -2.58 -21.82
CA THR A 10 26.49 -3.06 -21.22
C THR A 10 25.57 -1.86 -20.98
N PRO A 11 24.36 -1.80 -21.54
CA PRO A 11 23.42 -0.75 -21.19
C PRO A 11 23.05 -0.94 -19.72
N GLY A 12 23.49 -0.02 -18.87
CA GLY A 12 23.05 0.00 -17.48
C GLY A 12 21.52 0.02 -17.47
N LEU A 13 20.90 -0.92 -16.74
CA LEU A 13 19.46 -0.89 -16.51
C LEU A 13 19.10 0.45 -15.88
N GLN A 14 18.46 1.30 -16.67
CA GLN A 14 18.01 2.61 -16.24
C GLN A 14 16.87 2.38 -15.25
N ILE A 15 17.15 2.55 -13.96
CA ILE A 15 16.14 2.45 -12.90
C ILE A 15 15.10 3.54 -13.19
N PRO A 16 13.81 3.20 -13.37
CA PRO A 16 12.77 4.21 -13.53
C PRO A 16 12.79 5.14 -12.32
N GLN A 17 13.02 6.43 -12.57
CA GLN A 17 12.86 7.46 -11.56
C GLN A 17 11.37 7.48 -11.18
N LEU A 18 11.06 7.04 -9.96
CA LEU A 18 9.74 7.24 -9.38
C LEU A 18 9.67 8.73 -9.01
N HIS A 19 9.21 9.57 -9.92
CA HIS A 19 8.87 10.94 -9.53
C HIS A 19 7.78 10.87 -8.46
N SER A 20 8.11 11.23 -7.23
CA SER A 20 7.13 11.47 -6.17
C SER A 20 6.41 12.79 -6.49
N PRO A 21 5.11 12.77 -6.86
CA PRO A 21 4.38 14.00 -7.14
C PRO A 21 3.88 14.70 -5.85
N PHE A 22 4.36 14.34 -4.67
CA PHE A 22 3.63 14.67 -3.44
C PHE A 22 4.31 15.75 -2.61
N THR A 23 3.85 16.99 -2.78
CA THR A 23 4.01 18.05 -1.79
C THR A 23 3.28 17.63 -0.51
N VAL A 24 4.00 17.65 0.61
CA VAL A 24 3.44 17.37 1.94
C VAL A 24 2.52 18.53 2.31
N THR A 25 1.21 18.34 2.15
CA THR A 25 0.23 19.26 2.73
C THR A 25 0.03 18.87 4.19
N GLU A 26 0.53 19.70 5.10
CA GLU A 26 0.31 19.61 6.53
C GLU A 26 -1.18 19.47 6.83
N SER A 27 -1.58 18.30 7.32
CA SER A 27 -2.96 18.01 7.71
C SER A 27 -2.99 17.65 9.19
N ASN A 28 -3.87 18.36 9.89
CA ASN A 28 -4.04 18.47 11.34
C ASN A 28 -3.78 17.19 12.13
N ASP A 29 -2.86 17.28 13.10
CA ASP A 29 -2.41 16.17 13.96
C ASP A 29 -3.51 15.51 14.79
N ASN A 30 -4.63 16.20 15.00
CA ASN A 30 -5.71 15.74 15.87
C ASN A 30 -6.57 14.61 15.26
N VAL A 31 -6.58 14.44 13.93
CA VAL A 31 -7.36 13.38 13.25
C VAL A 31 -6.54 12.07 13.14
N LYS A 32 -5.21 12.16 13.13
CA LYS A 32 -4.32 10.99 13.03
C LYS A 32 -4.35 10.11 14.28
N SER A 33 -4.57 10.67 15.46
CA SER A 33 -4.53 9.95 16.74
C SER A 33 -5.73 9.03 16.94
N GLU A 34 -6.91 9.43 16.47
CA GLU A 34 -8.16 8.73 16.75
C GLU A 34 -8.35 7.48 15.87
N ILE A 35 -7.91 7.53 14.60
CA ILE A 35 -7.91 6.37 13.69
C ILE A 35 -6.86 5.32 14.12
N ARG A 36 -5.73 5.76 14.68
CA ARG A 36 -4.66 4.89 15.20
C ARG A 36 -5.04 4.12 16.47
N SER A 37 -6.13 4.49 17.15
CA SER A 37 -6.58 3.86 18.40
C SER A 37 -7.26 2.50 18.19
N ARG A 38 -7.66 2.17 16.95
CA ARG A 38 -8.07 0.81 16.62
C ARG A 38 -6.79 -0.01 16.46
N ASP A 39 -6.57 -0.97 17.36
CA ASP A 39 -5.51 -1.98 17.30
C ASP A 39 -5.65 -2.85 16.04
N PHE A 40 -5.41 -2.28 14.86
CA PHE A 40 -5.31 -3.03 13.63
C PHE A 40 -3.99 -3.78 13.66
N LYS A 41 -4.07 -5.09 13.89
CA LYS A 41 -2.90 -5.97 13.77
C LYS A 41 -2.36 -5.86 12.35
N ILE A 42 -1.18 -5.25 12.22
CA ILE A 42 -0.45 -5.15 10.96
C ILE A 42 -0.27 -6.56 10.38
N GLY A 43 -0.61 -6.69 9.10
CA GLY A 43 -0.53 -7.95 8.38
C GLY A 43 0.91 -8.48 8.35
N PHE A 44 1.06 -9.79 8.28
CA PHE A 44 2.39 -10.40 8.11
C PHE A 44 3.02 -9.94 6.80
N THR A 45 4.22 -9.37 6.88
CA THR A 45 5.06 -9.09 5.71
C THR A 45 6.27 -10.04 5.72
N PRO A 46 6.62 -10.66 4.58
CA PRO A 46 7.85 -11.45 4.48
C PRO A 46 9.12 -10.56 4.47
N VAL A 47 8.96 -9.24 4.32
CA VAL A 47 10.05 -8.27 4.24
C VAL A 47 10.53 -7.91 5.64
N ASN A 48 11.82 -8.05 5.91
CA ASN A 48 12.44 -7.48 7.10
C ASN A 48 12.70 -5.99 6.85
N ALA A 49 11.85 -5.13 7.41
CA ALA A 49 11.89 -3.68 7.18
C ALA A 49 13.26 -3.05 7.51
N VAL A 50 13.93 -3.51 8.58
CA VAL A 50 15.24 -2.99 9.00
C VAL A 50 16.31 -3.32 7.95
N LYS A 51 16.42 -4.59 7.55
CA LYS A 51 17.38 -5.00 6.51
C LYS A 51 17.06 -4.35 5.16
N PHE A 52 15.78 -4.16 4.88
CA PHE A 52 15.36 -3.54 3.63
C PHE A 52 15.76 -2.07 3.61
N ARG A 53 15.67 -1.35 4.72
CA ARG A 53 16.14 0.03 4.84
C ARG A 53 17.63 0.17 4.46
N ASP A 54 18.47 -0.74 4.96
CA ASP A 54 19.91 -0.74 4.64
C ASP A 54 20.17 -0.96 3.14
N ALA A 55 19.33 -1.77 2.48
CA ALA A 55 19.42 -2.04 1.05
C ALA A 55 18.99 -0.85 0.18
N LEU A 56 18.32 0.16 0.76
CA LEU A 56 17.91 1.39 0.07
C LEU A 56 18.98 2.49 0.11
N PHE A 57 20.23 2.13 0.40
CA PHE A 57 21.34 3.09 0.34
C PHE A 57 21.41 3.79 -1.02
N GLY A 58 21.44 5.13 -1.01
CA GLY A 58 21.51 5.95 -2.22
C GLY A 58 20.16 6.45 -2.75
N TYR A 59 19.05 6.01 -2.17
CA TYR A 59 17.73 6.61 -2.40
C TYR A 59 17.51 7.84 -1.52
N ASP A 60 16.50 8.63 -1.86
CA ASP A 60 16.13 9.81 -1.08
C ASP A 60 15.62 9.42 0.31
N GLU A 61 16.00 10.18 1.33
CA GLU A 61 15.67 9.88 2.72
C GLU A 61 14.16 9.89 2.98
N SER A 62 13.40 10.74 2.26
CA SER A 62 11.94 10.78 2.39
C SER A 62 11.28 9.50 1.85
N GLU A 63 11.80 8.93 0.76
CA GLU A 63 11.33 7.68 0.18
C GLU A 63 11.66 6.49 1.07
N ILE A 64 12.88 6.47 1.62
CA ILE A 64 13.32 5.45 2.57
C ILE A 64 12.41 5.45 3.81
N ASN A 65 12.14 6.63 4.36
CA ASN A 65 11.30 6.76 5.54
C ASN A 65 9.84 6.38 5.23
N PHE A 66 9.29 6.78 4.08
CA PHE A 66 7.94 6.38 3.67
C PHE A 66 7.77 4.85 3.61
N ILE A 67 8.72 4.16 2.98
CA ILE A 67 8.70 2.71 2.84
C ILE A 67 8.85 2.02 4.20
N PHE A 68 9.83 2.47 4.99
CA PHE A 68 10.11 1.89 6.31
C PHE A 68 8.92 2.03 7.26
N GLU A 69 8.36 3.25 7.36
CA GLU A 69 7.16 3.52 8.16
C GLU A 69 5.95 2.75 7.63
N GLY A 70 5.81 2.61 6.32
CA GLY A 70 4.75 1.82 5.70
C GLY A 70 4.77 0.33 6.10
N PHE A 71 5.96 -0.28 6.21
CA PHE A 71 6.08 -1.66 6.69
C PHE A 71 5.90 -1.80 8.21
N MET A 72 6.34 -0.81 8.98
CA MET A 72 6.27 -0.84 10.44
C MET A 72 4.88 -0.49 10.98
N ASN A 73 4.18 0.43 10.31
CA ASN A 73 2.95 1.06 10.80
C ASN A 73 1.78 0.98 9.80
N GLY A 74 2.00 0.39 8.61
CA GLY A 74 1.02 0.37 7.53
C GLY A 74 1.17 1.56 6.57
N PHE A 75 0.79 1.35 5.30
CA PHE A 75 0.88 2.39 4.28
C PHE A 75 -0.33 3.32 4.32
N PRO A 76 -0.14 4.65 4.31
CA PRO A 76 -1.24 5.59 4.25
C PRO A 76 -1.90 5.53 2.88
N LEU A 77 -3.21 5.32 2.86
CA LEU A 77 -4.04 5.59 1.70
C LEU A 77 -4.34 7.09 1.76
N ASN A 78 -3.61 7.92 1.00
CA ASN A 78 -3.78 9.38 0.96
C ASN A 78 -5.15 9.76 0.37
N ILE A 79 -6.22 9.52 1.12
CA ILE A 79 -7.60 9.74 0.71
C ILE A 79 -7.99 11.17 1.08
N THR A 80 -8.31 11.99 0.09
CA THR A 80 -8.97 13.28 0.30
C THR A 80 -10.47 13.02 0.51
N LEU A 81 -10.93 13.12 1.75
CA LEU A 81 -12.31 12.81 2.16
C LEU A 81 -13.36 13.84 1.69
N GLU A 82 -12.98 14.85 0.89
CA GLU A 82 -13.88 15.95 0.54
C GLU A 82 -15.04 15.56 -0.38
N ASN A 83 -14.99 14.41 -1.08
CA ASN A 83 -15.99 14.09 -2.12
C ASN A 83 -16.31 12.59 -2.33
N ILE A 84 -16.31 11.75 -1.29
CA ILE A 84 -16.68 10.34 -1.47
C ILE A 84 -18.16 10.14 -1.15
N ARG A 85 -18.98 9.91 -2.19
CA ARG A 85 -20.28 9.23 -2.05
C ARG A 85 -20.05 7.75 -2.39
N PRO A 86 -19.82 6.85 -1.41
CA PRO A 86 -19.26 5.52 -1.67
C PRO A 86 -20.29 4.49 -2.15
N TYR A 87 -21.44 4.92 -2.66
CA TYR A 87 -22.45 3.99 -3.13
C TYR A 87 -22.23 3.65 -4.60
N THR A 88 -21.58 2.52 -4.81
CA THR A 88 -21.53 1.84 -6.11
C THR A 88 -22.36 0.57 -6.02
N ASN A 89 -23.06 0.22 -7.10
CA ASN A 89 -23.81 -1.03 -7.15
C ASN A 89 -22.84 -2.21 -7.27
N ASN A 90 -23.26 -3.37 -6.77
CA ASN A 90 -22.54 -4.61 -6.97
C ASN A 90 -22.33 -4.88 -8.47
N LEU A 91 -21.16 -5.42 -8.82
CA LEU A 91 -20.86 -5.85 -10.19
C LEU A 91 -21.87 -6.92 -10.63
N LYS A 92 -22.19 -6.94 -11.94
CA LYS A 92 -23.13 -7.90 -12.53
C LYS A 92 -22.80 -9.36 -12.16
N SER A 93 -21.52 -9.72 -12.17
CA SER A 93 -21.05 -11.06 -11.81
C SER A 93 -21.38 -11.46 -10.37
N ALA A 94 -21.39 -10.51 -9.44
CA ALA A 94 -21.77 -10.79 -8.05
C ALA A 94 -23.28 -11.06 -7.91
N LEU A 95 -24.10 -10.46 -8.77
CA LEU A 95 -25.54 -10.70 -8.83
C LEU A 95 -25.87 -12.01 -9.54
N GLU A 96 -25.14 -12.35 -10.60
CA GLU A 96 -25.36 -13.57 -11.40
C GLU A 96 -24.83 -14.84 -10.71
N LEU A 97 -23.83 -14.73 -9.83
CA LEU A 97 -23.19 -15.86 -9.15
C LEU A 97 -23.19 -15.70 -7.62
N PRO A 98 -24.37 -15.64 -6.98
CA PRO A 98 -24.47 -15.40 -5.53
C PRO A 98 -23.80 -16.49 -4.69
N ASP A 99 -23.86 -17.75 -5.12
CA ASP A 99 -23.26 -18.87 -4.38
C ASP A 99 -21.72 -18.76 -4.30
N ILE A 100 -21.09 -18.26 -5.36
CA ILE A 100 -19.63 -18.03 -5.39
C ILE A 100 -19.24 -16.87 -4.48
N VAL A 101 -20.06 -15.82 -4.45
CA VAL A 101 -19.88 -14.70 -3.51
C VAL A 101 -20.00 -15.20 -2.08
N GLN A 102 -21.03 -15.99 -1.76
CA GLN A 102 -21.21 -16.55 -0.43
C GLN A 102 -20.03 -17.44 -0.02
N LEU A 103 -19.57 -18.32 -0.91
CA LEU A 103 -18.40 -19.17 -0.66
C LEU A 103 -17.14 -18.34 -0.33
N LYS A 104 -16.95 -17.23 -1.04
CA LYS A 104 -15.84 -16.30 -0.78
C LYS A 104 -16.00 -15.60 0.56
N LEU A 105 -17.20 -15.07 0.86
CA LEU A 105 -17.49 -14.42 2.13
C LEU A 105 -17.22 -15.38 3.31
N ASP A 106 -17.70 -16.62 3.23
CA ASP A 106 -17.49 -17.62 4.27
C ASP A 106 -15.99 -17.91 4.50
N LYS A 107 -15.20 -18.00 3.41
CA LYS A 107 -13.75 -18.20 3.50
C LYS A 107 -13.05 -17.04 4.19
N GLU A 108 -13.41 -15.81 3.84
CA GLU A 108 -12.78 -14.61 4.41
C GLU A 108 -13.24 -14.35 5.85
N LEU A 109 -14.49 -14.66 6.17
CA LEU A 109 -15.06 -14.57 7.52
C LEU A 109 -14.41 -15.60 8.46
N LYS A 110 -14.25 -16.85 8.03
CA LYS A 110 -13.49 -17.88 8.77
C LYS A 110 -12.03 -17.48 9.01
N ALA A 111 -11.46 -16.66 8.13
CA ALA A 111 -10.10 -16.16 8.27
C ALA A 111 -9.99 -14.88 9.10
N GLY A 112 -11.11 -14.33 9.61
CA GLY A 112 -11.13 -13.10 10.39
C GLY A 112 -10.69 -11.85 9.61
N ARG A 113 -10.80 -11.86 8.27
CA ARG A 113 -10.37 -10.75 7.40
C ARG A 113 -11.50 -9.80 7.00
N ILE A 114 -12.74 -10.12 7.38
CA ILE A 114 -13.89 -9.24 7.19
C ILE A 114 -14.19 -8.55 8.52
N ALA A 115 -14.33 -7.24 8.49
CA ALA A 115 -14.83 -6.44 9.60
C ALA A 115 -16.27 -6.00 9.33
N GLY A 116 -17.05 -5.87 10.39
CA GLY A 116 -18.48 -5.56 10.33
C GLY A 116 -19.37 -6.80 10.54
N PRO A 117 -20.69 -6.69 10.32
CA PRO A 117 -21.41 -5.48 9.90
C PRO A 117 -21.22 -4.32 10.89
N PHE A 118 -21.22 -3.09 10.40
CA PHE A 118 -21.08 -1.88 11.23
C PHE A 118 -22.47 -1.29 11.49
N ASP A 119 -22.77 -0.92 12.74
CA ASP A 119 -24.06 -0.33 13.13
C ASP A 119 -24.26 1.07 12.54
N GLU A 120 -23.15 1.77 12.30
CA GLU A 120 -23.11 3.11 11.72
C GLU A 120 -22.09 3.13 10.57
N PHE A 121 -22.28 4.04 9.61
CA PHE A 121 -21.29 4.24 8.56
C PHE A 121 -19.95 4.67 9.19
N PRO A 122 -18.83 4.04 8.83
CA PRO A 122 -17.52 4.49 9.31
C PRO A 122 -17.27 5.92 8.81
N CYS A 123 -17.16 6.85 9.76
CA CYS A 123 -16.84 8.25 9.56
C CYS A 123 -15.43 8.44 8.99
#